data_AF-A0A2V6UXL1-F1
#
_entry.id   AF-A0A2V6UXL1-F1
#
_cell.length_a   1.000
_cell.length_b   1.000
_cell.length_c   1.000
_cell.angle_alpha   90.00
_cell.angle_beta   90.00
_cell.angle_gamma   90.00
#
_symmetry.space_group_name_H-M   'P 1'
#
loop_
_entity.id
_entity.type
_entity.pdbx_description
1 polymer ?
#
loop_
_entity_poly.entity_id
_entity_poly.type
_entity_poly.pdbx_seq_one_letter_code
_entity_poly.pdbx_strand_id
1 'polypeptide(L)'
;MAFVLISPPAFAQGRVAGAQVYELTENAKFTFGKSRLPFREAGVSQMLGFAAVGTPLCPTPDLTTPLPGTPALPGNPSAACVLNVTGSDHINLTTGLGTISGQFTIVKADLLPAVDTPETVVARGNFSGQIDFSAALQGLPFGTVTGHFTSNLGGGAIPFVGVFLLPFADPRNQSGFGYLLYQFVPNSDCPQGVCFTSPAVQSQPVQPNQQAIGYPTPRFDIYFQ
;
A
#
# COMPACT_ATOMS: atom_id res chain seq x y z
N MET A 1 37.85 -4.53 22.28
CA MET A 1 36.68 -5.04 21.52
C MET A 1 35.68 -3.92 21.39
N ALA A 2 35.56 -3.32 20.20
CA ALA A 2 34.60 -2.26 19.94
C ALA A 2 33.29 -2.90 19.47
N PHE A 3 32.22 -2.71 20.23
CA PHE A 3 30.86 -3.02 19.77
C PHE A 3 30.49 -1.98 18.71
N VAL A 4 30.49 -2.40 17.44
CA VAL A 4 29.88 -1.63 16.36
C VAL A 4 28.38 -1.76 16.52
N LEU A 5 27.73 -0.73 17.07
CA LEU A 5 26.28 -0.57 17.00
C LEU A 5 25.94 -0.30 15.53
N ILE A 6 25.55 -1.33 14.79
CA ILE A 6 24.93 -1.16 13.48
C ILE A 6 23.52 -0.65 13.74
N SER A 7 23.36 0.66 13.76
CA SER A 7 22.04 1.28 13.66
C SER A 7 21.40 0.79 12.36
N PRO A 8 20.18 0.23 12.36
CA PRO A 8 19.48 -0.01 11.11
C PRO A 8 19.38 1.31 10.35
N PRO A 9 19.47 1.30 9.01
CA PRO A 9 19.30 2.52 8.23
C PRO A 9 17.95 3.12 8.63
N ALA A 10 18.01 4.34 9.18
CA ALA A 10 16.82 5.13 9.41
C ALA A 10 16.16 5.33 8.05
N PHE A 11 15.11 4.57 7.75
CA PHE A 11 14.14 5.01 6.75
C PHE A 11 13.70 6.39 7.22
N ALA A 12 14.10 7.41 6.46
CA ALA A 12 13.78 8.78 6.75
C ALA A 12 12.26 8.86 6.94
N GLN A 13 11.86 9.28 8.14
CA GLN A 13 10.49 9.47 8.59
C GLN A 13 9.58 9.96 7.43
N GLY A 14 8.62 9.12 7.05
CA GLY A 14 7.34 9.52 6.45
C GLY A 14 7.31 10.23 5.09
N ARG A 15 8.42 10.37 4.34
CA ARG A 15 8.40 11.13 3.07
C ARG A 15 8.28 10.28 1.81
N VAL A 16 8.58 8.98 1.89
CA VAL A 16 8.56 8.04 0.77
C VAL A 16 7.89 6.77 1.24
N ALA A 17 7.02 6.19 0.41
CA ALA A 17 6.34 4.95 0.75
C ALA A 17 7.38 3.83 0.94
N GLY A 18 7.37 3.18 2.10
CA GLY A 18 8.24 2.03 2.40
C GLY A 18 7.71 0.73 1.81
N ALA A 19 6.40 0.66 1.57
CA ALA A 19 5.79 -0.43 0.83
C ALA A 19 4.64 0.09 -0.05
N GLN A 20 4.35 -0.63 -1.12
CA GLN A 20 3.22 -0.37 -2.00
C GLN A 20 2.50 -1.67 -2.31
N VAL A 21 1.18 -1.66 -2.22
CA VAL A 21 0.32 -2.82 -2.41
C VAL A 21 -0.72 -2.49 -3.47
N TYR A 22 -0.97 -3.41 -4.39
CA TYR A 22 -1.86 -3.25 -5.53
C TYR A 22 -3.00 -4.24 -5.43
N GLU A 23 -4.22 -3.73 -5.46
CA GLU A 23 -5.42 -4.55 -5.40
C GLU A 23 -5.71 -5.19 -6.74
N LEU A 24 -5.54 -6.51 -6.80
CA LEU A 24 -5.71 -7.28 -8.02
C LEU A 24 -7.18 -7.62 -8.27
N THR A 25 -7.90 -7.95 -7.21
CA THR A 25 -9.34 -8.27 -7.25
C THR A 25 -9.98 -7.92 -5.92
N GLU A 26 -11.27 -7.58 -5.95
CA GLU A 26 -12.09 -7.34 -4.77
C GLU A 26 -13.46 -8.02 -4.91
N ASN A 27 -13.94 -8.62 -3.83
CA ASN A 27 -15.34 -9.02 -3.67
C ASN A 27 -16.05 -8.02 -2.75
N ALA A 28 -16.64 -6.98 -3.31
CA ALA A 28 -17.36 -5.95 -2.55
C ALA A 28 -18.85 -6.29 -2.37
N LYS A 29 -19.35 -6.15 -1.14
CA LYS A 29 -20.77 -6.24 -0.81
C LYS A 29 -21.32 -4.91 -0.36
N PHE A 30 -22.30 -4.42 -1.09
CA PHE A 30 -23.00 -3.17 -0.77
C PHE A 30 -24.29 -3.42 0.01
N THR A 31 -24.52 -2.61 1.05
CA THR A 31 -25.80 -2.57 1.77
C THR A 31 -26.57 -1.32 1.38
N PHE A 32 -27.84 -1.50 1.00
CA PHE A 32 -28.69 -0.45 0.45
C PHE A 32 -29.73 0.03 1.46
N GLY A 33 -29.92 1.35 1.52
CA GLY A 33 -30.92 1.98 2.37
C GLY A 33 -32.28 2.12 1.66
N LYS A 34 -33.24 2.78 2.32
CA LYS A 34 -34.56 3.08 1.73
C LYS A 34 -34.46 3.91 0.45
N SER A 35 -33.43 4.74 0.31
CA SER A 35 -33.15 5.56 -0.88
C SER A 35 -32.62 4.75 -2.08
N ARG A 36 -32.40 3.43 -1.94
CA ARG A 36 -31.70 2.56 -2.91
C ARG A 36 -30.27 2.99 -3.25
N LEU A 37 -29.71 3.94 -2.50
CA LEU A 37 -28.29 4.23 -2.53
C LEU A 37 -27.56 3.32 -1.54
N PRO A 38 -26.36 2.82 -1.88
CA PRO A 38 -25.55 2.07 -0.95
C PRO A 38 -25.07 3.00 0.18
N PHE A 39 -25.16 2.55 1.44
CA PHE A 39 -24.69 3.32 2.60
C PHE A 39 -23.57 2.62 3.36
N ARG A 40 -23.33 1.35 3.06
CA ARG A 40 -22.20 0.58 3.58
C ARG A 40 -21.62 -0.31 2.49
N GLU A 41 -20.33 -0.54 2.62
CA GLU A 41 -19.54 -1.48 1.86
C GLU A 41 -18.79 -2.41 2.83
N ALA A 42 -18.63 -3.66 2.42
CA ALA A 42 -17.70 -4.59 3.01
C ALA A 42 -17.02 -5.37 1.89
N GLY A 43 -15.73 -5.15 1.71
CA GLY A 43 -14.91 -5.79 0.68
C GLY A 43 -13.95 -6.84 1.26
N VAL A 44 -13.56 -7.77 0.39
CA VAL A 44 -12.40 -8.64 0.61
C VAL A 44 -11.54 -8.59 -0.65
N SER A 45 -10.31 -8.13 -0.48
CA SER A 45 -9.40 -7.86 -1.57
C SER A 45 -8.19 -8.79 -1.54
N GLN A 46 -7.78 -9.23 -2.73
CA GLN A 46 -6.54 -9.96 -2.96
C GLN A 46 -5.55 -9.01 -3.63
N MET A 47 -4.37 -8.88 -3.04
CA MET A 47 -3.42 -7.87 -3.43
C MET A 47 -2.00 -8.43 -3.49
N LEU A 48 -1.18 -7.82 -4.35
CA LEU A 48 0.25 -8.07 -4.43
C LEU A 48 1.00 -6.77 -4.09
N GLY A 49 2.06 -6.86 -3.31
CA GLY A 49 2.82 -5.69 -2.93
C GLY A 49 4.32 -5.90 -2.91
N PHE A 50 5.03 -4.79 -2.70
CA PHE A 50 6.47 -4.72 -2.63
C PHE A 50 6.87 -3.85 -1.44
N ALA A 51 7.85 -4.29 -0.67
CA ALA A 51 8.44 -3.53 0.43
C ALA A 51 9.93 -3.29 0.21
N ALA A 52 10.36 -2.05 0.41
CA ALA A 52 11.75 -1.64 0.26
C ALA A 52 12.64 -2.23 1.37
N VAL A 53 13.88 -2.60 1.02
CA VAL A 53 14.86 -3.15 1.96
C VAL A 53 15.18 -2.16 3.07
N GLY A 54 15.20 -2.64 4.32
CA GLY A 54 15.41 -1.91 5.56
C GLY A 54 14.12 -1.39 6.20
N THR A 55 12.95 -1.64 5.59
CA THR A 55 11.65 -1.38 6.22
C THR A 55 11.25 -2.49 7.19
N PRO A 56 10.29 -2.28 8.10
CA PRO A 56 9.81 -3.33 8.99
C PRO A 56 9.24 -4.57 8.27
N LEU A 57 8.72 -4.42 7.04
CA LEU A 57 8.26 -5.54 6.21
C LEU A 57 9.38 -6.18 5.36
N CYS A 58 10.57 -5.59 5.33
CA CYS A 58 11.72 -6.10 4.60
C CYS A 58 13.04 -5.71 5.30
N PRO A 59 13.28 -6.17 6.54
CA PRO A 59 14.37 -5.66 7.38
C PRO A 59 15.76 -5.90 6.79
N THR A 60 15.94 -6.96 6.00
CA THR A 60 17.23 -7.42 5.52
C THR A 60 17.17 -7.81 4.04
N PRO A 61 18.26 -7.60 3.26
CA PRO A 61 18.28 -7.88 1.83
C PRO A 61 18.12 -9.36 1.47
N ASP A 62 18.48 -10.27 2.38
CA ASP A 62 18.34 -11.71 2.15
C ASP A 62 16.88 -12.10 1.92
N LEU A 63 15.92 -11.32 2.44
CA LEU A 63 14.48 -11.53 2.26
C LEU A 63 13.93 -11.15 0.87
N THR A 64 14.75 -10.50 0.04
CA THR A 64 14.31 -9.96 -1.25
C THR A 64 14.24 -10.99 -2.36
N THR A 65 13.48 -10.64 -3.40
CA THR A 65 13.44 -11.31 -4.69
C THR A 65 13.84 -10.33 -5.79
N PRO A 66 14.65 -10.74 -6.79
CA PRO A 66 14.89 -9.95 -7.98
C PRO A 66 13.59 -9.59 -8.69
N LEU A 67 13.46 -8.33 -9.13
CA LEU A 67 12.24 -7.86 -9.76
C LEU A 67 12.44 -7.65 -11.27
N PRO A 68 11.54 -8.19 -12.12
CA PRO A 68 11.53 -7.85 -13.53
C PRO A 68 10.91 -6.46 -13.75
N GLY A 69 11.51 -5.67 -14.64
CA GLY A 69 11.03 -4.33 -14.99
C GLY A 69 11.31 -3.27 -13.92
N THR A 70 10.64 -2.12 -14.00
CA THR A 70 10.73 -1.04 -13.00
C THR A 70 9.69 -1.27 -11.92
N PRO A 71 10.04 -1.67 -10.69
CA PRO A 71 9.04 -1.90 -9.66
C PRO A 71 8.25 -0.64 -9.37
N ALA A 72 7.04 -0.87 -8.87
CA ALA A 72 6.20 0.11 -8.24
C ALA A 72 6.94 1.10 -7.32
N LEU A 73 7.89 0.56 -6.52
CA LEU A 73 8.53 1.28 -5.44
C LEU A 73 9.36 2.48 -5.92
N PRO A 74 9.35 3.59 -5.16
CA PRO A 74 10.24 4.73 -5.40
C PRO A 74 11.70 4.29 -5.54
N GLY A 75 12.38 4.82 -6.55
CA GLY A 75 13.78 4.51 -6.84
C GLY A 75 14.00 3.29 -7.75
N ASN A 76 12.94 2.60 -8.19
CA ASN A 76 13.00 1.48 -9.13
C ASN A 76 14.05 0.41 -8.75
N PRO A 77 13.94 -0.21 -7.55
CA PRO A 77 14.96 -1.13 -7.08
C PRO A 77 15.06 -2.38 -7.96
N SER A 78 16.22 -3.03 -8.02
CA SER A 78 16.37 -4.31 -8.75
C SER A 78 15.86 -5.53 -7.97
N ALA A 79 15.55 -5.36 -6.67
CA ALA A 79 15.00 -6.39 -5.80
C ALA A 79 14.16 -5.78 -4.66
N ALA A 80 13.13 -6.50 -4.19
CA ALA A 80 12.32 -6.10 -3.04
C ALA A 80 11.75 -7.33 -2.31
N CYS A 81 11.23 -7.14 -1.09
CA CYS A 81 10.38 -8.16 -0.48
C CYS A 81 9.00 -8.12 -1.13
N VAL A 82 8.49 -9.28 -1.54
CA VAL A 82 7.20 -9.40 -2.23
C VAL A 82 6.14 -9.83 -1.22
N LEU A 83 4.98 -9.18 -1.28
CA LEU A 83 3.88 -9.35 -0.34
C LEU A 83 2.67 -9.96 -1.05
N ASN A 84 2.15 -11.06 -0.54
CA ASN A 84 0.78 -11.48 -0.85
C ASN A 84 -0.12 -11.03 0.30
N VAL A 85 -1.16 -10.27 0.00
CA VAL A 85 -2.01 -9.63 1.01
C VAL A 85 -3.46 -9.98 0.74
N THR A 86 -4.15 -10.41 1.80
CA THR A 86 -5.61 -10.50 1.83
C THR A 86 -6.12 -9.48 2.82
N GLY A 87 -6.86 -8.50 2.33
CA GLY A 87 -7.45 -7.42 3.13
C GLY A 87 -8.96 -7.52 3.17
N SER A 88 -9.55 -6.94 4.21
CA SER A 88 -10.99 -6.73 4.33
C SER A 88 -11.25 -5.35 4.91
N ASP A 89 -12.22 -4.66 4.33
CA ASP A 89 -12.70 -3.36 4.77
C ASP A 89 -14.17 -3.44 5.21
N HIS A 90 -14.56 -2.46 6.02
CA HIS A 90 -15.96 -2.18 6.32
C HIS A 90 -16.13 -0.66 6.34
N ILE A 91 -16.80 -0.10 5.34
CA ILE A 91 -16.88 1.35 5.11
C ILE A 91 -18.32 1.83 5.24
N ASN A 92 -18.50 2.97 5.90
CA ASN A 92 -19.73 3.74 5.84
C ASN A 92 -19.63 4.75 4.69
N LEU A 93 -20.34 4.49 3.60
CA LEU A 93 -20.31 5.28 2.37
C LEU A 93 -20.95 6.67 2.51
N THR A 94 -21.64 6.95 3.62
CA THR A 94 -22.15 8.29 3.92
C THR A 94 -21.07 9.19 4.51
N THR A 95 -20.16 8.61 5.28
CA THR A 95 -19.10 9.34 6.00
C THR A 95 -17.71 9.17 5.40
N GLY A 96 -17.50 8.12 4.61
CA GLY A 96 -16.18 7.70 4.14
C GLY A 96 -15.34 6.98 5.20
N LEU A 97 -15.83 6.89 6.44
CA LEU A 97 -15.11 6.27 7.56
C LEU A 97 -15.35 4.77 7.63
N GLY A 98 -14.34 4.04 8.09
CA GLY A 98 -14.43 2.59 8.19
C GLY A 98 -13.25 1.95 8.92
N THR A 99 -13.17 0.64 8.82
CA THR A 99 -12.05 -0.15 9.36
C THR A 99 -11.43 -0.99 8.26
N ILE A 100 -10.13 -1.25 8.37
CA ILE A 100 -9.43 -2.23 7.54
C ILE A 100 -8.76 -3.27 8.43
N SER A 101 -8.67 -4.51 7.96
CA SER A 101 -7.91 -5.57 8.61
C SER A 101 -7.49 -6.63 7.60
N GLY A 102 -6.52 -7.45 7.95
CA GLY A 102 -6.15 -8.57 7.08
C GLY A 102 -4.86 -9.24 7.46
N GLN A 103 -4.38 -10.06 6.53
CA GLN A 103 -3.17 -10.86 6.66
C GLN A 103 -2.26 -10.63 5.47
N PHE A 104 -0.97 -10.84 5.70
CA PHE A 104 0.02 -10.83 4.63
C PHE A 104 1.06 -11.92 4.82
N THR A 105 1.65 -12.33 3.72
CA THR A 105 2.85 -13.17 3.69
C THR A 105 3.93 -12.47 2.88
N ILE A 106 5.17 -12.56 3.35
CA ILE A 106 6.34 -12.20 2.55
C ILE A 106 6.81 -13.46 1.84
N VAL A 107 6.95 -13.38 0.52
CA VAL A 107 7.31 -14.50 -0.35
C VAL A 107 8.60 -14.24 -1.11
N LYS A 108 9.31 -15.33 -1.42
CA LYS A 108 10.50 -15.33 -2.27
C LYS A 108 10.32 -16.15 -3.53
N ALA A 109 11.01 -15.76 -4.59
CA ALA A 109 11.21 -16.65 -5.74
C ALA A 109 12.04 -17.86 -5.33
N ASP A 110 11.67 -18.99 -5.89
CA ASP A 110 12.43 -20.22 -5.79
C ASP A 110 13.77 -20.12 -6.54
N LEU A 111 14.74 -20.92 -6.11
CA LEU A 111 16.10 -20.84 -6.64
C LEU A 111 16.16 -21.23 -8.13
N LEU A 112 15.28 -22.14 -8.61
CA LEU A 112 15.24 -22.59 -10.00
C LEU A 112 13.84 -23.12 -10.41
N PRO A 113 13.27 -22.67 -11.55
CA PRO A 113 13.76 -21.62 -12.44
C PRO A 113 13.40 -20.20 -11.93
N ALA A 114 14.34 -19.26 -12.03
CA ALA A 114 14.19 -17.85 -11.60
C ALA A 114 13.23 -17.01 -12.48
N VAL A 115 12.31 -17.66 -13.21
CA VAL A 115 11.32 -17.04 -14.11
C VAL A 115 9.92 -17.11 -13.51
N ASP A 116 9.71 -17.94 -12.48
CA ASP A 116 8.42 -18.07 -11.82
C ASP A 116 8.18 -16.93 -10.81
N THR A 117 6.91 -16.73 -10.48
CA THR A 117 6.47 -15.79 -9.47
C THR A 117 6.93 -16.21 -8.07
N PRO A 118 7.17 -15.24 -7.16
CA PRO A 118 7.56 -15.54 -5.78
C PRO A 118 6.47 -16.33 -5.03
N GLU A 119 6.83 -17.46 -4.43
CA GLU A 119 5.87 -18.37 -3.79
C GLU A 119 6.30 -18.89 -2.41
N THR A 120 7.61 -18.96 -2.14
CA THR A 120 8.10 -19.49 -0.86
C THR A 120 7.87 -18.48 0.27
N VAL A 121 6.97 -18.81 1.20
CA VAL A 121 6.65 -17.97 2.36
C VAL A 121 7.81 -17.95 3.35
N VAL A 122 8.39 -16.76 3.58
CA VAL A 122 9.48 -16.55 4.55
C VAL A 122 9.03 -15.82 5.81
N ALA A 123 7.90 -15.11 5.75
CA ALA A 123 7.32 -14.45 6.92
C ALA A 123 5.80 -14.25 6.75
N ARG A 124 5.12 -14.05 7.88
CA ARG A 124 3.66 -13.84 7.95
C ARG A 124 3.33 -12.75 8.95
N GLY A 125 2.23 -12.06 8.72
CA GLY A 125 1.76 -11.04 9.63
C GLY A 125 0.30 -10.68 9.44
N ASN A 126 -0.18 -9.80 10.31
CA ASN A 126 -1.53 -9.25 10.28
C ASN A 126 -1.46 -7.73 10.25
N PHE A 127 -2.53 -7.09 9.80
CA PHE A 127 -2.71 -5.65 9.90
C PHE A 127 -4.12 -5.30 10.31
N SER A 128 -4.26 -4.14 10.92
CA SER A 128 -5.55 -3.52 11.22
C SER A 128 -5.42 -2.01 11.28
N GLY A 129 -6.50 -1.29 10.98
CA GLY A 129 -6.50 0.15 10.98
C GLY A 129 -7.88 0.77 10.79
N GLN A 130 -7.90 2.11 10.81
CA GLN A 130 -9.05 2.95 10.57
C GLN A 130 -8.92 3.61 9.20
N ILE A 131 -9.98 3.53 8.40
CA ILE A 131 -10.11 4.14 7.08
C ILE A 131 -10.75 5.53 7.23
N ASP A 132 -10.21 6.50 6.49
CA ASP A 132 -10.85 7.78 6.21
C ASP A 132 -10.83 8.08 4.70
N PHE A 133 -11.97 7.85 4.05
CA PHE A 133 -12.26 8.16 2.65
C PHE A 133 -13.16 9.40 2.51
N SER A 134 -13.21 10.28 3.51
CA SER A 134 -14.01 11.52 3.42
C SER A 134 -13.60 12.42 2.25
N ALA A 135 -12.32 12.39 1.85
CA ALA A 135 -11.83 13.07 0.65
C ALA A 135 -12.46 12.52 -0.65
N ALA A 136 -12.71 11.22 -0.72
CA ALA A 136 -13.37 10.58 -1.86
C ALA A 136 -14.82 11.06 -2.03
N LEU A 137 -15.52 11.34 -0.93
CA LEU A 137 -16.86 11.93 -0.98
C LEU A 137 -16.87 13.37 -1.53
N GLN A 138 -15.70 14.02 -1.60
CA GLN A 138 -15.50 15.34 -2.19
C GLN A 138 -14.99 15.25 -3.64
N GLY A 139 -14.95 14.05 -4.22
CA GLY A 139 -14.49 13.82 -5.60
C GLY A 139 -12.97 13.68 -5.76
N LEU A 140 -12.22 13.53 -4.67
CA LEU A 140 -10.77 13.29 -4.73
C LEU A 140 -10.50 11.78 -4.74
N PRO A 141 -9.75 11.23 -5.70
CA PRO A 141 -9.52 9.78 -5.86
C PRO A 141 -8.49 9.23 -4.86
N PHE A 142 -8.61 9.58 -3.58
CA PHE A 142 -7.77 9.03 -2.53
C PHE A 142 -8.48 8.91 -1.18
N GLY A 143 -7.85 8.15 -0.31
CA GLY A 143 -8.25 7.95 1.07
C GLY A 143 -7.05 7.60 1.94
N THR A 144 -7.23 7.62 3.25
CA THR A 144 -6.15 7.43 4.22
C THR A 144 -6.46 6.32 5.20
N VAL A 145 -5.41 5.72 5.74
CA VAL A 145 -5.50 4.70 6.77
C VAL A 145 -4.49 5.00 7.87
N THR A 146 -4.90 4.90 9.12
CA THR A 146 -3.98 4.81 10.26
C THR A 146 -4.11 3.44 10.88
N GLY A 147 -2.99 2.77 11.16
CA GLY A 147 -3.05 1.40 11.63
C GLY A 147 -1.73 0.85 12.12
N HIS A 148 -1.73 -0.45 12.36
CA HIS A 148 -0.55 -1.17 12.79
C HIS A 148 -0.42 -2.52 12.06
N PHE A 149 0.82 -2.92 11.80
CA PHE A 149 1.19 -4.27 11.41
C PHE A 149 1.66 -5.07 12.63
N THR A 150 1.52 -6.38 12.55
CA THR A 150 2.22 -7.34 13.41
C THR A 150 2.86 -8.40 12.52
N SER A 151 4.07 -8.84 12.84
CA SER A 151 4.81 -9.82 12.03
C SER A 151 5.54 -10.83 12.91
N ASN A 152 5.71 -12.04 12.40
CA ASN A 152 6.55 -13.06 13.03
C ASN A 152 8.07 -12.77 12.89
N LEU A 153 8.45 -11.70 12.18
CA LEU A 153 9.82 -11.18 12.14
C LEU A 153 10.23 -10.45 13.44
N GLY A 154 9.30 -10.25 14.38
CA GLY A 154 9.52 -9.52 15.63
C GLY A 154 9.07 -8.05 15.55
N GLY A 155 9.35 -7.28 16.60
CA GLY A 155 9.15 -5.82 16.61
C GLY A 155 7.82 -5.29 17.16
N GLY A 156 6.92 -6.15 17.64
CA GLY A 156 5.65 -5.73 18.23
C GLY A 156 4.68 -5.13 17.18
N ALA A 157 3.78 -4.25 17.63
CA ALA A 157 2.87 -3.54 16.74
C ALA A 157 3.63 -2.39 16.04
N ILE A 158 3.76 -2.47 14.72
CA ILE A 158 4.47 -1.48 13.89
C ILE A 158 3.44 -0.47 13.37
N PRO A 159 3.42 0.78 13.86
CA PRO A 159 2.53 1.80 13.35
C PRO A 159 2.79 2.14 11.88
N PHE A 160 1.72 2.43 11.15
CA PHE A 160 1.80 2.92 9.78
C PHE A 160 0.70 3.95 9.49
N VAL A 161 1.00 4.78 8.50
CA VAL A 161 0.00 5.55 7.75
C VAL A 161 -0.04 5.04 6.33
N GLY A 162 -1.24 4.84 5.80
CA GLY A 162 -1.48 4.34 4.45
C GLY A 162 -2.26 5.33 3.61
N VAL A 163 -2.01 5.34 2.31
CA VAL A 163 -2.70 6.18 1.34
C VAL A 163 -3.26 5.30 0.24
N PHE A 164 -4.58 5.21 0.17
CA PHE A 164 -5.29 4.51 -0.89
C PHE A 164 -5.47 5.46 -2.07
N LEU A 165 -5.00 5.08 -3.24
CA LEU A 165 -5.07 5.85 -4.47
C LEU A 165 -5.92 5.09 -5.48
N LEU A 166 -7.03 5.69 -5.88
CA LEU A 166 -7.89 5.13 -6.91
C LEU A 166 -7.36 5.59 -8.28
N PRO A 167 -7.16 4.67 -9.24
CA PRO A 167 -6.83 5.08 -10.59
C PRO A 167 -8.01 5.82 -11.22
N PHE A 168 -7.71 6.80 -12.07
CA PHE A 168 -8.71 7.54 -12.85
C PHE A 168 -8.33 7.55 -14.32
N ALA A 169 -9.31 7.81 -15.20
CA ALA A 169 -9.06 7.96 -16.63
C ALA A 169 -8.26 9.25 -16.88
N ASP A 170 -7.07 9.11 -17.47
CA ASP A 170 -6.22 10.24 -17.87
C ASP A 170 -5.81 10.05 -19.34
N PRO A 171 -6.51 10.71 -20.29
CA PRO A 171 -6.24 10.54 -21.72
C PRO A 171 -4.88 11.11 -22.15
N ARG A 172 -4.18 11.85 -21.27
CA ARG A 172 -2.82 12.35 -21.52
C ARG A 172 -1.77 11.26 -21.31
N ASN A 173 -2.12 10.16 -20.64
CA ASN A 173 -1.23 9.04 -20.36
C ASN A 173 -1.37 7.95 -21.43
N GLN A 174 -0.27 7.30 -21.78
CA GLN A 174 -0.26 6.22 -22.80
C GLN A 174 -1.13 5.02 -22.41
N SER A 175 -1.22 4.70 -21.12
CA SER A 175 -2.11 3.66 -20.60
C SER A 175 -3.57 4.10 -20.49
N GLY A 176 -3.87 5.40 -20.69
CA GLY A 176 -5.20 5.97 -20.49
C GLY A 176 -5.59 6.16 -19.01
N PHE A 177 -4.70 5.84 -18.07
CA PHE A 177 -4.97 5.88 -16.63
C PHE A 177 -3.89 6.63 -15.85
N GLY A 178 -4.26 7.23 -14.73
CA GLY A 178 -3.32 7.86 -13.80
C GLY A 178 -3.68 7.66 -12.33
N TYR A 179 -2.70 7.87 -11.46
CA TYR A 179 -2.89 8.13 -10.03
C TYR A 179 -2.66 9.62 -9.76
N LEU A 180 -3.45 10.21 -8.86
CA LEU A 180 -3.14 11.55 -8.37
C LEU A 180 -2.10 11.42 -7.26
N LEU A 181 -0.97 12.09 -7.44
CA LEU A 181 0.07 12.15 -6.43
C LEU A 181 -0.19 13.31 -5.49
N TYR A 182 -0.25 12.99 -4.21
CA TYR A 182 -0.39 13.94 -3.12
C TYR A 182 0.93 14.03 -2.36
N GLN A 183 1.40 15.25 -2.12
CA GLN A 183 2.66 15.48 -1.40
C GLN A 183 2.41 15.61 0.09
N PHE A 184 3.31 15.01 0.89
CA PHE A 184 3.34 15.15 2.35
C PHE A 184 3.74 16.58 2.73
N VAL A 185 2.92 17.26 3.53
CA VAL A 185 3.28 18.53 4.16
C VAL A 185 4.16 18.27 5.39
N PRO A 186 5.19 19.08 5.66
CA PRO A 186 5.96 19.00 6.89
C PRO A 186 5.12 19.02 8.16
N ASN A 187 5.61 18.27 9.16
CA ASN A 187 4.94 17.72 10.34
C ASN A 187 4.38 18.72 11.38
N SER A 188 4.54 20.04 11.22
CA SER A 188 4.18 21.00 12.30
C SER A 188 2.68 21.19 12.51
N ASP A 189 1.85 20.86 11.52
CA ASP A 189 0.39 21.07 11.55
C ASP A 189 -0.40 19.75 11.52
N CYS A 190 0.26 18.60 11.67
CA CYS A 190 -0.31 17.27 11.39
C CYS A 190 -0.17 16.32 12.58
N PRO A 191 -1.16 16.27 13.48
CA PRO A 191 -1.12 15.42 14.68
C PRO A 191 -0.97 13.91 14.38
N GLN A 192 -1.29 13.49 13.15
CA GLN A 192 -1.25 12.10 12.68
C GLN A 192 -0.01 11.78 11.83
N GLY A 193 0.96 12.70 11.72
CA GLY A 193 2.22 12.49 10.99
C GLY A 193 2.13 12.59 9.46
N VAL A 194 0.92 12.74 8.91
CA VAL A 194 0.67 12.83 7.47
C VAL A 194 -0.42 13.86 7.17
N CYS A 195 -0.08 14.87 6.37
CA CYS A 195 -1.06 15.73 5.71
C CYS A 195 -0.78 15.78 4.22
N PHE A 196 -1.85 15.89 3.44
CA PHE A 196 -1.80 15.98 1.99
C PHE A 196 -1.97 17.42 1.56
N THR A 197 -1.10 17.92 0.67
CA THR A 197 -1.39 19.17 -0.04
C THR A 197 -2.54 18.94 -1.01
N SER A 198 -3.58 19.75 -0.90
CA SER A 198 -4.48 20.04 -2.01
C SER A 198 -4.02 21.36 -2.65
N PRO A 199 -3.95 21.47 -3.99
CA PRO A 199 -4.33 20.44 -4.97
C PRO A 199 -3.27 19.33 -5.13
N ALA A 200 -3.67 18.21 -5.73
CA ALA A 200 -2.75 17.16 -6.17
C ALA A 200 -1.63 17.78 -7.02
N VAL A 201 -0.39 17.39 -6.72
CA VAL A 201 0.80 18.06 -7.30
C VAL A 201 1.02 17.62 -8.74
N GLN A 202 0.64 16.38 -9.09
CA GLN A 202 0.89 15.78 -10.40
C GLN A 202 0.04 14.53 -10.63
N SER A 203 -0.27 14.19 -11.89
CA SER A 203 -0.71 12.83 -12.24
C SER A 203 0.50 11.95 -12.56
N GLN A 204 0.51 10.74 -12.03
CA GLN A 204 1.47 9.69 -12.40
C GLN A 204 0.76 8.68 -13.30
N PRO A 205 1.30 8.35 -14.49
CA PRO A 205 0.75 7.30 -15.33
C PRO A 205 0.74 5.95 -14.59
N VAL A 206 -0.39 5.24 -14.67
CA VAL A 206 -0.44 3.83 -14.24
C VAL A 206 0.44 3.02 -15.18
N GLN A 207 1.49 2.41 -14.64
CA GLN A 207 2.43 1.60 -15.40
C GLN A 207 1.83 0.23 -15.75
N PRO A 208 2.30 -0.47 -16.81
CA PRO A 208 1.80 -1.79 -17.16
C PRO A 208 1.88 -2.82 -16.02
N ASN A 209 2.90 -2.74 -15.16
CA ASN A 209 3.07 -3.62 -14.00
C ASN A 209 2.27 -3.18 -12.76
N GLN A 210 1.47 -2.12 -12.87
CA GLN A 210 0.53 -1.63 -11.85
C GLN A 210 -0.93 -1.91 -12.31
N GLN A 211 -1.10 -2.91 -13.17
CA GLN A 211 -2.40 -3.32 -13.71
C GLN A 211 -2.59 -4.81 -13.43
N ALA A 212 -3.83 -5.21 -13.15
CA ALA A 212 -4.26 -6.59 -13.05
C ALA A 212 -4.83 -7.02 -14.39
N ILE A 213 -4.00 -7.66 -15.23
CA ILE A 213 -4.39 -8.15 -16.57
C ILE A 213 -5.05 -7.04 -17.41
N GLY A 214 -4.47 -5.84 -17.38
CA GLY A 214 -4.95 -4.68 -18.15
C GLY A 214 -5.95 -3.78 -17.43
N TYR A 215 -6.46 -4.17 -16.26
CA TYR A 215 -7.28 -3.29 -15.42
C TYR A 215 -6.36 -2.47 -14.50
N PRO A 216 -6.49 -1.13 -14.44
CA PRO A 216 -5.72 -0.34 -13.49
C PRO A 216 -6.17 -0.67 -12.07
N THR A 217 -5.21 -0.98 -11.20
CA THR A 217 -5.50 -1.43 -9.83
C THR A 217 -5.50 -0.25 -8.86
N PRO A 218 -6.34 -0.23 -7.82
CA PRO A 218 -6.09 0.61 -6.67
C PRO A 218 -4.71 0.36 -6.07
N ARG A 219 -4.02 1.43 -5.65
CA ARG A 219 -2.69 1.38 -5.04
C ARG A 219 -2.75 1.85 -3.59
N PHE A 220 -2.14 1.11 -2.70
CA PHE A 220 -2.00 1.45 -1.29
C PHE A 220 -0.53 1.72 -0.95
N ASP A 221 -0.19 2.99 -0.73
CA ASP A 221 1.14 3.44 -0.36
C ASP A 221 1.27 3.44 1.18
N ILE A 222 2.26 2.74 1.73
CA ILE A 222 2.43 2.51 3.18
C ILE A 222 3.68 3.23 3.70
N TYR A 223 3.50 3.99 4.78
CA TYR A 223 4.51 4.79 5.45
C TYR A 223 4.66 4.32 6.89
N PHE A 224 5.80 3.71 7.21
CA PHE A 224 6.11 3.27 8.57
C PHE A 224 6.47 4.47 9.46
N GLN A 225 6.06 4.43 10.73
CA GLN A 225 6.30 5.48 11.73
C GLN A 225 7.39 5.07 12.73
#